data_AF-A0A2E5NQH8-F1
#
_entry.id   AF-A0A2E5NQH8-F1
#
_cell.length_a   1.000
_cell.length_b   1.000
_cell.length_c   1.000
_cell.angle_alpha   90.00
_cell.angle_beta   90.00
_cell.angle_gamma   90.00
#
_symmetry.space_group_name_H-M   'P 1'
#
loop_
_entity.id
_entity.type
_entity.pdbx_description
1 polymer ?
#
loop_
_entity_poly.entity_id
_entity_poly.type
_entity_poly.pdbx_seq_one_letter_code
_entity_poly.pdbx_strand_id
1 'polypeptide(L)'
;MARRTPPRRAKGRETGRRGKKKVSALTIAKVEYVDYKDTEMLRKFISERAKLKARRVSGNSEKQQREVARAVKNAREMALIPYANRVTTQRRDRRNDERGQRADGPPPRPSGPPPGLEAEAVDDEALVDADVTAVDEADEVES
;
A
#
# COMPACT_ATOMS: atom_id res chain seq x y z
N MET A 1 -34.43 -8.95 -4.25
CA MET A 1 -33.68 -8.08 -5.20
C MET A 1 -32.24 -7.92 -4.69
N ALA A 2 -31.22 -8.40 -5.41
CA ALA A 2 -29.82 -8.27 -5.00
C ALA A 2 -29.19 -7.01 -5.60
N ARG A 3 -28.66 -6.12 -4.74
CA ARG A 3 -27.95 -4.89 -5.17
C ARG A 3 -26.61 -5.29 -5.79
N ARG A 4 -26.44 -5.06 -7.10
CA ARG A 4 -25.16 -5.25 -7.82
C ARG A 4 -24.16 -4.18 -7.36
N THR A 5 -23.12 -4.57 -6.64
CA THR A 5 -21.98 -3.70 -6.34
C THR A 5 -21.25 -3.35 -7.65
N PRO A 6 -21.00 -2.06 -7.97
CA PRO A 6 -20.29 -1.70 -9.19
C PRO A 6 -18.81 -2.11 -9.08
N PRO A 7 -18.19 -2.63 -10.16
CA PRO A 7 -16.79 -3.05 -10.12
C PRO A 7 -15.89 -1.83 -9.94
N ARG A 8 -15.01 -1.87 -8.94
CA ARG A 8 -14.00 -0.82 -8.71
C ARG A 8 -13.12 -0.73 -9.96
N ARG A 9 -13.19 0.40 -10.66
CA ARG A 9 -12.39 0.70 -11.85
C ARG A 9 -10.91 0.59 -11.49
N ALA A 10 -10.28 -0.54 -11.80
CA ALA A 10 -8.85 -0.70 -11.68
C ALA A 10 -8.23 0.28 -12.69
N LYS A 11 -7.71 1.41 -12.20
CA LYS A 11 -6.91 2.33 -13.00
C LYS A 11 -5.77 1.49 -13.58
N GLY A 12 -5.88 1.18 -14.87
CA GLY A 12 -4.90 0.42 -15.61
C GLY A 12 -3.55 1.04 -15.33
N ARG A 13 -2.67 0.27 -14.68
CA ARG A 13 -1.30 0.67 -14.43
C ARG A 13 -0.74 1.00 -15.82
N GLU A 14 -0.53 2.27 -16.11
CA GLU A 14 0.07 2.71 -17.37
C GLU A 14 1.44 2.06 -17.47
N THR A 15 1.50 0.90 -18.13
CA THR A 15 2.74 0.17 -18.44
C THR A 15 3.45 0.83 -19.63
N GLY A 16 3.35 2.16 -19.71
CA GLY A 16 3.67 2.99 -20.87
C GLY A 16 5.13 3.44 -20.95
N ARG A 17 6.04 2.86 -20.17
CA ARG A 17 7.48 3.05 -20.37
C ARG A 17 8.17 1.71 -20.45
N ARG A 18 7.93 0.98 -21.54
CA ARG A 18 8.82 -0.11 -21.96
C ARG A 18 10.17 0.52 -22.26
N GLY A 19 11.05 0.52 -21.26
CA GLY A 19 12.41 1.04 -21.40
C GLY A 19 13.08 0.39 -22.61
N LYS A 20 13.83 1.19 -23.38
CA LYS A 20 14.62 0.71 -24.53
C LYS A 20 15.42 -0.53 -24.11
N LYS A 21 15.41 -1.57 -24.95
CA LYS A 21 16.18 -2.80 -24.69
C LYS A 21 17.66 -2.42 -24.57
N LYS A 22 18.25 -2.66 -23.41
CA LYS A 22 19.68 -2.46 -23.19
C LYS A 22 20.44 -3.59 -23.89
N VAL A 23 21.58 -3.26 -24.48
CA VAL A 23 22.52 -4.25 -25.03
C VAL A 23 23.28 -4.89 -23.88
N SER A 24 23.50 -6.21 -23.95
CA SER A 24 24.22 -6.93 -22.90
C SER A 24 25.69 -6.55 -22.84
N ALA A 25 26.25 -6.47 -21.64
CA ALA A 25 27.68 -6.25 -21.45
C ALA A 25 28.52 -7.41 -22.02
N LEU A 26 27.97 -8.63 -22.05
CA LEU A 26 28.62 -9.82 -22.62
C LEU A 26 28.82 -9.70 -24.13
N THR A 27 27.79 -9.22 -24.84
CA THR A 27 27.82 -9.08 -26.30
C THR A 27 28.73 -7.93 -26.72
N ILE A 28 28.82 -6.86 -25.93
CA ILE A 28 29.77 -5.77 -26.18
C ILE A 28 31.21 -6.24 -25.98
N ALA A 29 31.46 -6.98 -24.90
CA ALA A 29 32.79 -7.50 -24.59
C ALA A 29 33.20 -8.73 -25.42
N LYS A 30 32.30 -9.23 -26.29
CA LYS A 30 32.50 -10.45 -27.13
C LYS A 30 33.01 -11.65 -26.33
N VAL A 31 32.51 -11.82 -25.11
CA VAL A 31 32.90 -12.96 -24.28
C VAL A 31 32.06 -14.17 -24.66
N GLU A 32 32.72 -15.23 -25.08
CA GLU A 32 32.09 -16.48 -25.52
C GLU A 32 31.71 -17.39 -24.34
N TYR A 33 32.52 -17.39 -23.27
CA TYR A 33 32.31 -18.24 -22.10
C TYR A 33 32.31 -17.44 -20.79
N VAL A 34 31.33 -17.73 -19.91
CA VAL A 34 31.20 -17.07 -18.61
C VAL A 34 31.68 -17.99 -17.51
N ASP A 35 32.90 -17.75 -17.04
CA ASP A 35 33.52 -18.48 -15.94
C ASP A 35 33.07 -18.01 -14.56
N TYR A 36 33.05 -18.91 -13.58
CA TYR A 36 32.76 -18.58 -12.18
C TYR A 36 33.95 -17.90 -11.47
N LYS A 37 35.15 -18.02 -12.03
CA LYS A 37 36.40 -17.47 -11.48
C LYS A 37 36.57 -15.98 -11.76
N ASP A 38 35.97 -15.47 -12.84
CA ASP A 38 36.02 -14.05 -13.18
C ASP A 38 35.04 -13.24 -12.31
N THR A 39 35.47 -12.95 -11.09
CA THR A 39 34.64 -12.21 -10.12
C THR A 39 34.37 -10.77 -10.57
N GLU A 40 35.28 -10.15 -11.33
CA GLU A 40 35.13 -8.77 -11.79
C GLU A 40 34.00 -8.66 -12.82
N MET A 41 33.94 -9.61 -13.74
CA MET A 41 32.88 -9.71 -14.73
C MET A 41 31.54 -10.07 -14.07
N LEU A 42 31.52 -11.04 -13.15
CA LEU A 42 30.30 -11.45 -12.46
C LEU A 42 29.73 -10.34 -11.57
N ARG A 43 30.59 -9.54 -10.92
CA ARG A 43 30.17 -8.38 -10.11
C ARG A 43 29.34 -7.37 -10.92
N LYS A 44 29.59 -7.21 -12.23
CA LYS A 44 28.78 -6.33 -13.11
C LYS A 44 27.32 -6.78 -13.21
N PHE A 45 27.07 -8.10 -13.15
CA PHE A 45 25.73 -8.70 -13.20
C PHE A 45 25.05 -8.81 -11.83
N ILE A 46 25.74 -8.43 -10.76
CA ILE A 46 25.23 -8.47 -9.40
C ILE A 46 24.97 -7.02 -8.94
N SER A 47 23.97 -6.85 -8.08
CA SER A 47 23.67 -5.58 -7.42
C SER A 47 24.52 -5.41 -6.17
N GLU A 48 24.62 -4.19 -5.64
CA GLU A 48 25.34 -3.91 -4.40
C GLU A 48 24.92 -4.80 -3.22
N ARG A 49 23.63 -5.17 -3.16
CA ARG A 49 23.07 -6.11 -2.16
C ARG A 49 23.43 -7.58 -2.40
N ALA A 50 24.39 -7.84 -3.28
CA ALA A 50 24.78 -9.16 -3.76
C ALA A 50 23.65 -9.95 -4.47
N LYS A 51 22.55 -9.31 -4.91
CA LYS A 51 21.47 -9.99 -5.67
C LYS A 51 21.75 -9.97 -7.17
N LEU A 52 21.43 -11.06 -7.88
CA LEU A 52 21.56 -11.12 -9.34
C LEU A 52 20.64 -10.09 -10.02
N LYS A 53 21.18 -9.28 -10.93
CA LYS A 53 20.38 -8.32 -11.71
C LYS A 53 19.48 -9.07 -12.68
N ALA A 54 18.24 -8.59 -12.80
CA ALA A 54 17.30 -9.14 -13.76
C ALA A 54 17.77 -8.89 -15.20
N ARG A 55 17.43 -9.80 -16.11
CA ARG A 55 17.74 -9.73 -17.55
C ARG A 55 17.46 -8.35 -18.17
N ARG A 56 16.33 -7.72 -17.82
CA ARG A 56 15.91 -6.40 -18.31
C ARG A 56 16.85 -5.25 -17.90
N VAL A 57 17.61 -5.42 -16.83
CA VAL A 57 18.55 -4.41 -16.32
C VAL A 57 19.90 -4.54 -16.99
N SER A 58 20.39 -5.79 -17.15
CA SER A 58 21.69 -6.09 -17.79
C SER A 58 21.63 -6.13 -19.31
N GLY A 59 20.47 -6.38 -19.91
CA GLY A 59 20.33 -6.52 -21.36
C GLY A 59 20.69 -7.90 -21.91
N ASN A 60 20.95 -8.89 -21.05
CA ASN A 60 21.39 -10.24 -21.45
C ASN A 60 20.35 -10.99 -22.30
N SER A 61 20.80 -11.90 -23.16
CA SER A 61 19.92 -12.93 -23.75
C SER A 61 19.46 -13.92 -22.66
N GLU A 62 18.43 -14.72 -22.95
CA GLU A 62 17.96 -15.74 -22.00
C GLU A 62 19.01 -16.82 -21.74
N LYS A 63 19.70 -17.29 -22.79
CA LYS A 63 20.80 -18.27 -22.69
C LYS A 63 21.93 -17.73 -21.80
N GLN A 64 22.44 -16.55 -22.14
CA GLN A 64 23.42 -15.80 -21.36
C GLN A 64 23.00 -15.61 -19.90
N GLN A 65 21.73 -15.29 -19.63
CA GLN A 65 21.25 -15.12 -18.26
C GLN A 65 21.28 -16.44 -17.47
N ARG A 66 20.96 -17.57 -18.09
CA ARG A 66 21.05 -18.90 -17.46
C ARG A 66 22.50 -19.27 -17.16
N GLU A 67 23.42 -19.00 -18.09
CA GLU A 67 24.86 -19.22 -17.93
C GLU A 67 25.44 -18.37 -16.79
N VAL A 68 25.19 -17.05 -16.80
CA VAL A 68 25.60 -16.15 -15.72
C VAL A 68 25.00 -16.59 -14.38
N ALA A 69 23.73 -17.00 -14.35
CA ALA A 69 23.10 -17.48 -13.11
C ALA A 69 23.77 -18.75 -12.57
N ARG A 70 24.20 -19.67 -13.43
CA ARG A 70 24.96 -20.86 -13.03
C ARG A 70 26.35 -20.47 -12.53
N ALA A 71 27.08 -19.64 -13.27
CA ALA A 71 28.40 -19.16 -12.88
C ALA A 71 28.37 -18.43 -11.53
N VAL A 72 27.38 -17.56 -11.28
CA VAL A 72 27.22 -16.86 -10.00
C VAL A 72 26.87 -17.82 -8.86
N LYS A 73 26.08 -18.88 -9.11
CA LYS A 73 25.80 -19.90 -8.08
C LYS A 73 27.08 -20.65 -7.69
N ASN A 74 27.83 -21.13 -8.67
CA ASN A 74 29.10 -21.82 -8.44
C ASN A 74 30.11 -20.90 -7.73
N ALA A 75 30.21 -19.62 -8.14
CA ALA A 75 31.09 -18.65 -7.50
C ALA A 75 30.73 -18.39 -6.03
N ARG A 76 29.44 -18.47 -5.68
CA ARG A 76 28.97 -18.34 -4.29
C ARG A 76 29.26 -19.58 -3.45
N GLU A 77 29.12 -20.77 -4.04
CA GLU A 77 29.51 -22.04 -3.41
C GLU A 77 31.02 -22.07 -3.12
N MET A 78 31.83 -21.51 -4.02
CA MET A 78 33.28 -21.35 -3.85
C MET A 78 33.68 -20.13 -2.99
N ALA A 79 32.71 -19.46 -2.35
CA ALA A 79 32.92 -18.27 -1.51
C ALA A 79 33.64 -17.08 -2.19
N LEU A 80 33.70 -17.03 -3.53
CA LEU A 80 34.29 -15.92 -4.29
C LEU A 80 33.38 -14.68 -4.28
N ILE A 81 32.07 -14.89 -4.15
CA ILE A 81 31.04 -13.85 -4.17
C ILE A 81 30.09 -14.05 -2.97
N PRO A 82 29.71 -12.98 -2.25
CA PRO A 82 28.79 -13.11 -1.12
C PRO A 82 27.35 -13.43 -1.56
N TYR A 83 26.59 -14.09 -0.68
CA TYR A 83 25.16 -14.33 -0.88
C TYR A 83 24.30 -13.09 -0.58
N ALA A 84 24.72 -12.28 0.39
CA ALA A 84 24.02 -11.08 0.81
C ALA A 84 25.02 -10.01 1.27
N ASN A 85 24.72 -8.76 0.93
CA ASN A 85 25.39 -7.61 1.52
C ASN A 85 24.34 -6.77 2.25
N ARG A 86 24.51 -6.61 3.57
CA ARG A 86 23.60 -5.84 4.41
C ARG A 86 23.93 -4.36 4.24
N VAL A 87 23.26 -3.72 3.30
CA VAL A 87 23.32 -2.25 3.20
C VAL A 87 22.52 -1.67 4.36
N THR A 88 23.20 -1.37 5.47
CA THR A 88 22.63 -0.61 6.58
C THR A 88 22.45 0.81 6.07
N THR A 89 21.26 1.14 5.59
CA THR A 89 20.88 2.55 5.57
C THR A 89 20.83 2.94 7.04
N GLN A 90 21.86 3.63 7.53
CA GLN A 90 21.76 4.33 8.79
C GLN A 90 20.50 5.18 8.62
N ARG A 91 19.41 4.80 9.31
CA ARG A 91 18.32 5.74 9.51
C ARG A 91 19.01 6.87 10.24
N ARG A 92 19.37 7.93 9.51
CA ARG A 92 19.61 9.21 10.16
C ARG A 92 18.33 9.42 10.96
N ASP A 93 18.43 9.38 12.28
CA ASP A 93 17.42 9.93 13.16
C ASP A 93 17.21 11.36 12.69
N ARG A 94 16.28 11.53 11.75
CA ARG A 94 15.85 12.84 11.30
C ARG A 94 14.95 13.33 12.41
N ARG A 95 15.59 13.89 13.44
CA ARG A 95 15.08 14.92 14.34
C ARG A 95 13.63 14.68 14.73
N ASN A 96 13.43 13.82 15.72
CA ASN A 96 12.15 13.66 16.40
C ASN A 96 12.01 14.70 17.53
N ASP A 97 12.60 15.89 17.37
CA ASP A 97 12.71 16.88 18.43
C ASP A 97 11.79 18.09 18.20
N GLU A 98 11.14 18.21 17.02
CA GLU A 98 10.29 19.37 16.67
C GLU A 98 8.88 19.01 16.20
N ARG A 99 8.49 17.72 16.23
CA ARG A 99 7.13 17.32 15.93
C ARG A 99 6.31 17.42 17.22
N GLY A 100 5.96 18.64 17.61
CA GLY A 100 5.11 18.94 18.78
C GLY A 100 3.90 18.01 18.86
N GLN A 101 3.39 17.77 20.08
CA GLN A 101 2.34 16.79 20.36
C GLN A 101 1.26 16.85 19.28
N ARG A 102 1.28 15.86 18.38
CA ARG A 102 0.18 15.71 17.43
C ARG A 102 -1.00 15.32 18.29
N ALA A 103 -2.00 16.19 18.36
CA ALA A 103 -3.27 15.84 18.99
C ALA A 103 -3.68 14.45 18.47
N ASP A 104 -3.77 13.49 19.38
CA ASP A 104 -3.98 12.08 19.08
C ASP A 104 -5.40 11.89 18.53
N GLY A 105 -5.56 12.03 17.22
CA GLY A 105 -6.76 11.54 16.54
C GLY A 105 -7.21 12.40 15.36
N PRO A 106 -8.00 11.80 14.44
CA PRO A 106 -8.81 12.57 13.51
C PRO A 106 -9.66 13.59 14.29
N PRO A 107 -9.89 14.80 13.77
CA PRO A 107 -10.76 15.77 14.46
C PRO A 107 -12.11 15.12 14.76
N PRO A 108 -12.74 15.44 15.91
CA PRO A 108 -14.04 14.90 16.25
C PRO A 108 -15.01 15.22 15.12
N ARG A 109 -15.84 14.23 14.75
CA ARG A 109 -16.90 14.47 13.77
C ARG A 109 -17.86 15.52 14.37
N PRO A 110 -18.27 16.54 13.61
CA PRO A 110 -19.25 17.50 14.11
C PRO A 110 -20.55 16.75 14.47
N SER A 111 -21.06 16.98 15.67
CA SER A 111 -22.26 16.34 16.21
C SER A 111 -23.57 16.99 15.73
N GLY A 112 -23.49 18.11 15.02
CA GLY A 112 -24.64 18.80 14.45
C GLY A 112 -24.97 18.28 13.04
N PRO A 113 -26.26 18.25 12.67
CA PRO A 113 -26.65 18.06 11.28
C PRO A 113 -26.03 19.17 10.41
N PRO A 114 -25.64 18.87 9.15
CA PRO A 114 -25.11 19.89 8.25
C PRO A 114 -26.17 21.00 8.10
N PRO A 115 -25.79 22.28 8.25
CA PRO A 115 -26.73 23.37 8.01
C PRO A 115 -27.17 23.31 6.54
N GLY A 116 -28.46 23.09 6.30
CA GLY A 116 -29.04 23.04 4.97
C GLY A 116 -29.96 21.85 4.66
N LEU A 117 -30.34 21.04 5.64
CA LEU A 117 -31.47 20.10 5.50
C LEU A 117 -32.50 20.44 6.57
N GLU A 118 -33.61 20.98 6.09
CA GLU A 118 -34.73 21.53 6.83
C GLU A 118 -35.28 20.49 7.83
N ALA A 119 -35.30 20.88 9.11
CA ALA A 119 -36.10 20.18 10.10
C ALA A 119 -37.54 20.68 9.92
N GLU A 120 -38.31 19.99 9.08
CA GLU A 120 -39.76 20.06 9.11
C GLU A 120 -40.20 19.52 10.48
N ALA A 121 -40.56 20.43 11.39
CA ALA A 121 -41.25 20.10 12.63
C ALA A 121 -42.67 19.64 12.26
N VAL A 122 -42.90 18.33 12.35
CA VAL A 122 -44.25 17.76 12.31
C VAL A 122 -44.74 17.63 13.75
N ASP A 123 -45.62 18.56 14.14
CA ASP A 123 -46.43 18.47 15.34
C ASP A 123 -47.61 17.52 15.07
N ASP A 124 -47.61 16.35 15.72
CA ASP A 124 -48.70 15.36 15.66
C ASP A 124 -49.11 14.99 17.11
N GLU A 125 -49.82 15.91 17.77
CA GLU A 125 -50.54 15.62 19.02
C GLU A 125 -51.93 15.08 18.66
N ALA A 126 -52.00 13.75 18.46
CA ALA A 126 -53.24 13.02 18.32
C ALA A 126 -53.40 12.01 19.48
N LEU A 127 -54.38 12.32 20.34
CA LEU A 127 -55.36 11.41 20.93
C LEU A 127 -54.86 10.15 21.67
N VAL A 128 -54.96 10.18 23.00
CA VAL A 128 -55.36 9.02 23.79
C VAL A 128 -56.31 9.44 24.92
N ASP A 129 -57.61 9.41 24.61
CA ASP A 129 -58.68 9.25 25.59
C ASP A 129 -58.71 7.78 26.05
N ALA A 130 -58.46 7.54 27.34
CA ALA A 130 -58.85 6.31 28.01
C ALA A 130 -59.21 6.59 29.47
N ASP A 131 -60.52 6.74 29.65
CA ASP A 131 -61.35 6.66 30.85
C ASP A 131 -60.76 5.89 32.05
N VAL A 132 -60.63 6.57 33.20
CA VAL A 132 -60.87 5.98 34.53
C VAL A 132 -61.68 7.00 35.33
N THR A 133 -62.98 6.76 35.37
CA THR A 133 -63.92 7.33 36.33
C THR A 133 -63.89 6.49 37.62
N ALA A 134 -63.77 7.13 38.79
CA ALA A 134 -64.48 6.75 40.02
C ALA A 134 -64.15 7.67 41.22
N VAL A 135 -65.23 8.06 41.91
CA VAL A 135 -65.35 8.54 43.30
C VAL A 135 -65.01 10.02 43.53
N ASP A 136 -65.76 10.86 44.21
CA ASP A 136 -67.17 11.02 44.65
C ASP A 136 -67.17 12.41 45.36
N GLU A 137 -68.32 12.86 45.84
CA GLU A 137 -68.49 13.89 46.88
C GLU A 137 -68.71 15.36 46.44
N ALA A 138 -70.02 15.65 46.28
CA ALA A 138 -70.81 16.75 46.87
C ALA A 138 -70.18 18.14 47.05
N ASP A 139 -70.87 19.22 46.65
CA ASP A 139 -71.86 19.91 47.50
C ASP A 139 -72.40 21.22 46.86
N GLU A 140 -73.68 21.51 47.14
CA GLU A 140 -74.47 22.78 47.15
C GLU A 140 -74.40 23.80 45.97
N VAL A 141 -75.48 24.12 45.22
CA VAL A 141 -76.81 24.74 45.54
C VAL A 141 -76.67 26.21 45.96
N GLU A 142 -76.99 27.18 45.08
CA GLU A 142 -78.20 28.04 45.02
C GLU A 142 -77.96 29.02 43.84
N SER A 143 -78.89 29.64 43.13
CA SER A 143 -80.36 29.69 43.02
C SER A 143 -80.65 30.48 41.73
#